data_AF-A0A4Q5V309-F1
#
_entry.id   AF-A0A4Q5V309-F1
#
_cell.length_a   1.000
_cell.length_b   1.000
_cell.length_c   1.000
_cell.angle_alpha   90.00
_cell.angle_beta   90.00
_cell.angle_gamma   90.00
#
_symmetry.space_group_name_H-M   'P 1'
#
loop_
_entity.id
_entity.type
_entity.pdbx_description
1 polymer ?
#
loop_
_entity_poly.entity_id
_entity_poly.type
_entity_poly.pdbx_seq_one_letter_code
_entity_poly.pdbx_strand_id
1 'polypeptide(L)'
;MAAKTWVDNVGGSNEYLSGKFENKTMSFRTTPFKFSKDSMAIRQLQFFDLGTEKVRQLGQISKDNGSTWVIEYDLEYRRRK
;
A
#
# COMPACT_ATOMS: atom_id res chain seq x y z
N MET A 1 6.69 -16.61 -14.05
CA MET A 1 6.15 -15.33 -13.55
C MET A 1 4.68 -15.53 -13.28
N ALA A 2 4.19 -15.29 -12.06
CA ALA A 2 2.78 -15.46 -11.72
C ALA A 2 2.21 -14.10 -11.30
N ALA A 3 1.28 -13.57 -12.09
CA ALA A 3 0.51 -12.38 -11.75
C ALA A 3 -0.69 -12.78 -10.88
N LYS A 4 -0.97 -12.03 -9.82
CA LYS A 4 -2.16 -12.18 -8.96
C LYS A 4 -2.98 -10.90 -9.01
N THR A 5 -4.22 -11.01 -9.48
CA THR A 5 -5.18 -9.90 -9.56
C THR A 5 -6.06 -9.89 -8.32
N TRP A 6 -6.18 -8.73 -7.68
CA TRP A 6 -7.23 -8.44 -6.70
C TRP A 6 -8.23 -7.47 -7.34
N VAL A 7 -9.51 -7.80 -7.25
CA VAL A 7 -10.62 -7.01 -7.80
C VAL A 7 -11.49 -6.56 -6.64
N ASP A 8 -11.77 -5.27 -6.55
CA ASP A 8 -12.76 -4.74 -5.61
C ASP A 8 -14.17 -4.71 -6.24
N ASN A 9 -15.19 -4.46 -5.41
CA ASN A 9 -16.61 -4.42 -5.75
C ASN A 9 -16.95 -3.36 -6.84
N VAL A 10 -16.09 -2.37 -7.07
CA VAL A 10 -16.37 -1.24 -7.98
C VAL A 10 -15.70 -1.40 -9.35
N GLY A 11 -15.06 -2.54 -9.61
CA GLY A 11 -14.38 -2.80 -10.88
C GLY A 11 -13.06 -2.03 -11.03
N GLY A 12 -12.50 -1.52 -9.93
CA GLY A 12 -11.15 -0.95 -9.91
C GLY A 12 -10.11 -2.06 -9.78
N SER A 13 -9.55 -2.51 -10.90
CA SER A 13 -8.37 -3.38 -10.87
C SER A 13 -7.13 -2.56 -10.56
N ASN A 14 -6.81 -2.35 -9.28
CA ASN A 14 -5.48 -1.88 -8.90
C ASN A 14 -4.52 -3.07 -8.92
N GLU A 15 -3.76 -3.21 -10.00
CA GLU A 15 -2.64 -4.14 -10.07
C GLU A 15 -1.59 -3.75 -9.01
N TYR A 16 -1.48 -4.55 -7.95
CA TYR A 16 -0.39 -4.44 -7.00
C TYR A 16 0.88 -5.07 -7.60
N LEU A 17 1.52 -4.32 -8.51
CA LEU A 17 2.54 -4.78 -9.45
C LEU A 17 3.95 -5.01 -8.88
N SER A 18 4.18 -4.84 -7.56
CA SER A 18 5.48 -5.16 -6.96
C SER A 18 5.41 -5.32 -5.44
N GLY A 19 4.88 -6.45 -4.96
CA GLY A 19 5.07 -6.85 -3.57
C GLY A 19 6.53 -7.25 -3.33
N LYS A 20 7.34 -6.39 -2.70
CA LYS A 20 8.67 -6.78 -2.20
C LYS A 20 8.57 -7.04 -0.72
N PHE A 21 8.99 -8.24 -0.30
CA PHE A 21 9.27 -8.54 1.10
C PHE A 21 10.78 -8.45 1.32
N GLU A 22 11.22 -7.39 1.96
CA GLU A 22 12.61 -7.12 2.26
C GLU A 22 12.69 -6.47 3.64
N ASN A 23 13.70 -6.80 4.43
CA ASN A 23 13.90 -6.22 5.76
C ASN A 23 12.62 -6.27 6.64
N LYS A 24 11.95 -7.43 6.65
CA LYS A 24 10.70 -7.66 7.42
C LYS A 24 9.53 -6.73 7.06
N THR A 25 9.59 -6.12 5.87
CA THR A 25 8.58 -5.19 5.39
C THR A 25 8.04 -5.67 4.06
N MET A 26 6.72 -5.86 3.99
CA MET A 26 6.00 -6.10 2.74
C MET A 26 5.48 -4.77 2.22
N SER A 27 5.96 -4.33 1.06
CA SER A 27 5.56 -3.04 0.47
C SER A 27 4.78 -3.25 -0.84
N PHE A 28 3.68 -2.52 -0.97
CA PHE A 28 2.85 -2.45 -2.16
C PHE A 28 2.78 -1.00 -2.64
N ARG A 29 2.77 -0.80 -3.95
CA ARG A 29 2.63 0.53 -4.56
C ARG A 29 1.67 0.46 -5.74
N THR A 30 0.85 1.48 -5.89
CA THR A 30 -0.01 1.63 -7.07
C THR A 30 0.77 2.23 -8.24
N THR A 31 0.33 1.98 -9.46
CA THR A 31 0.63 2.91 -10.55
C THR A 31 0.00 4.28 -10.25
N PRO A 32 0.48 5.39 -10.86
CA PRO A 32 -0.18 6.68 -10.73
C PRO A 32 -1.65 6.59 -11.12
N PHE A 33 -2.55 7.05 -10.25
CA PHE A 33 -3.99 7.09 -10.49
C PHE A 33 -4.52 8.51 -10.36
N LYS A 34 -5.66 8.79 -11.00
CA LYS A 34 -6.29 10.11 -10.94
C LYS A 34 -6.85 10.36 -9.54
N PHE A 35 -6.32 11.38 -8.85
CA PHE A 35 -6.74 11.77 -7.50
C PHE A 35 -7.77 12.90 -7.52
N SER A 36 -7.61 13.86 -8.43
CA SER A 36 -8.61 14.91 -8.71
C SER A 36 -8.69 15.18 -10.20
N LYS A 37 -9.51 16.16 -10.62
CA LYS A 37 -9.70 16.52 -12.04
C LYS A 37 -8.37 16.70 -12.79
N ASP A 38 -7.37 17.28 -12.12
CA ASP A 38 -6.09 17.69 -12.70
C ASP A 38 -4.87 17.17 -11.91
N SER A 39 -5.05 16.21 -10.99
CA SER A 39 -3.93 15.65 -10.21
C SER A 39 -3.89 14.13 -10.24
N MET A 40 -2.67 13.60 -10.30
CA MET A 40 -2.36 12.19 -10.14
C MET A 40 -1.78 11.96 -8.75
N ALA A 41 -2.00 10.77 -8.20
CA ALA A 41 -1.39 10.34 -6.97
C ALA A 41 -0.87 8.92 -7.07
N ILE A 42 0.03 8.59 -6.16
CA ILE A 42 0.59 7.25 -5.97
C ILE A 42 0.33 6.88 -4.52
N ARG A 43 -0.16 5.67 -4.28
CA ARG A 43 -0.28 5.13 -2.93
C ARG A 43 0.79 4.07 -2.67
N GLN A 44 1.28 4.08 -1.44
CA GLN A 44 2.17 3.08 -0.89
C GLN A 44 1.51 2.49 0.36
N LEU A 45 1.52 1.17 0.44
CA LEU A 45 1.00 0.39 1.56
C LEU A 45 2.12 -0.52 2.06
N GLN A 46 2.51 -0.37 3.31
CA GLN A 46 3.56 -1.19 3.92
C GLN A 46 3.03 -1.95 5.13
N PHE A 47 3.43 -3.22 5.23
CA PHE A 47 3.24 -4.04 6.41
C PHE A 47 4.59 -4.36 7.03
N PHE A 48 4.73 -4.06 8.32
CA PHE A 48 5.93 -4.33 9.09
C PHE A 48 5.65 -5.50 10.05
N ASP A 49 6.49 -6.52 9.99
CA ASP A 49 6.50 -7.58 11.00
C ASP A 49 7.09 -7.03 12.30
N LEU A 50 6.24 -6.88 13.32
CA LEU A 50 6.60 -6.42 14.67
C LEU A 50 6.76 -7.60 15.65
N GLY A 51 6.77 -8.84 15.15
CA GLY A 51 6.80 -10.08 15.92
C GLY A 51 5.58 -10.95 15.67
N THR A 52 5.60 -12.15 16.25
CA THR A 52 4.64 -13.25 15.95
C THR A 52 3.16 -12.89 16.09
N GLU A 53 2.84 -11.91 16.94
CA GLU A 53 1.48 -11.54 17.31
C GLU A 53 1.09 -10.13 16.88
N LYS A 54 1.97 -9.41 16.17
CA LYS A 54 1.82 -7.98 15.88
C LYS A 54 2.28 -7.62 14.47
N VAL A 55 1.47 -6.81 13.80
CA VAL A 55 1.80 -6.24 12.49
C VAL A 55 1.45 -4.76 12.51
N ARG A 56 2.31 -3.92 11.95
CA ARG A 56 1.97 -2.53 11.65
C ARG A 56 1.61 -2.39 10.17
N GLN A 57 0.59 -1.61 9.86
CA GLN A 57 0.21 -1.23 8.51
C GLN A 57 0.31 0.29 8.37
N LEU A 58 1.09 0.74 7.38
CA LEU A 58 1.28 2.15 7.06
C LEU A 58 0.75 2.43 5.66
N GLY A 59 -0.21 3.33 5.56
CA GLY A 59 -0.74 3.84 4.29
C GLY A 59 -0.24 5.25 4.03
N GLN A 60 0.36 5.47 2.86
CA GLN A 60 0.88 6.76 2.46
C GLN A 60 0.45 7.11 1.03
N ILE A 61 0.31 8.40 0.78
CA ILE A 61 0.01 8.96 -0.54
C ILE A 61 1.04 10.01 -0.93
N SER A 62 1.45 9.99 -2.19
CA SER A 62 2.24 11.02 -2.82
C SER A 62 1.43 11.68 -3.93
N LYS A 63 1.46 13.01 -3.99
CA LYS A 63 0.82 13.83 -5.03
C LYS A 63 1.83 14.53 -5.94
N ASP A 64 3.12 14.23 -5.75
CA ASP A 64 4.27 14.84 -6.43
C ASP A 64 5.20 13.76 -7.01
N ASN A 65 4.58 12.73 -7.58
CA ASN A 65 5.26 11.62 -8.27
C ASN A 65 6.25 10.82 -7.39
N GLY A 66 5.98 10.74 -6.09
CA GLY A 66 6.79 10.00 -5.12
C GLY A 66 7.87 10.84 -4.43
N SER A 67 7.91 12.16 -4.65
CA SER A 67 8.93 13.04 -4.03
C SER A 67 8.67 13.25 -2.54
N THR A 68 7.41 13.41 -2.14
CA THR A 68 6.96 13.47 -0.75
C THR A 68 5.82 12.50 -0.48
N TRP A 69 5.73 12.03 0.75
CA TRP A 69 4.73 11.06 1.20
C TRP A 69 4.01 11.58 2.43
N VAL A 70 2.69 11.66 2.33
CA VAL A 70 1.80 12.00 3.45
C VAL A 70 1.19 10.72 3.99
N ILE A 71 1.19 10.56 5.31
CA ILE A 71 0.55 9.42 5.99
C ILE A 71 -0.96 9.60 5.91
N GLU A 72 -1.66 8.63 5.32
CA GLU A 72 -3.12 8.54 5.35
C GLU A 72 -3.59 7.80 6.61
N TYR A 73 -2.87 6.75 7.01
CA TYR A 73 -3.13 5.99 8.24
C TYR A 73 -1.89 5.23 8.71
N ASP A 74 -1.82 5.00 10.03
CA ASP A 74 -0.81 4.20 10.68
C ASP A 74 -1.48 3.34 11.76
N LEU A 75 -1.56 2.03 11.50
CA LEU A 75 -2.37 1.10 12.28
C LEU A 75 -1.47 0.00 12.84
N GLU A 76 -1.74 -0.42 14.08
CA GLU A 76 -1.16 -1.61 14.67
C GLU A 76 -2.25 -2.67 14.87
N TYR A 77 -2.00 -3.87 14.37
CA TYR A 77 -2.85 -5.03 14.57
C TYR A 77 -2.20 -5.96 15.58
N ARG A 78 -3.02 -6.46 16.50
CA ARG A 78 -2.65 -7.47 17.50
C ARG A 78 -3.56 -8.68 17.35
N ARG A 79 -2.98 -9.88 17.39
CA ARG A 79 -3.78 -11.10 17.46
C ARG A 79 -4.67 -11.04 18.70
N ARG A 80 -5.97 -11.25 18.52
CA ARG A 80 -6.89 -11.45 19.65
C ARG A 80 -6.60 -12.81 20.26
N LYS A 81 -6.52 -12.85 21.59
CA LYS A 81 -6.35 -14.07 22.37
C LYS A 81 -7.71 -14.69 22.67
#